data_AF-A0A8K0Q8U6-F1
#
_entry.id   AF-A0A8K0Q8U6-F1
#
_cell.length_a   1.000
_cell.length_b   1.000
_cell.length_c   1.000
_cell.angle_alpha   90.00
_cell.angle_beta   90.00
_cell.angle_gamma   90.00
#
_symmetry.space_group_name_H-M   'P 1'
#
loop_
_entity.id
_entity.type
_entity.pdbx_description
1 polymer ?
#
loop_
_entity_poly.entity_id
_entity_poly.type
_entity_poly.pdbx_seq_one_letter_code
_entity_poly.pdbx_strand_id
1 'polypeptide(L)'
;MAVDQDEVIGGQKNFWLYSKAKGFNLTHPATPSSPPIYPRIPLQTTKGDVAVDPAKTALVVVDLQNYFLSPLLGRPNEGIGMDLVDRLLKQAIPACRKANIPIVWLGWGLTQEDIDGMPPTIVKGFAADTNFKGSRKVGSLGSEIGPLECHDGTIIDGGRVLMRGAWNSEFYSPLAVVAEPGDIWVSKNRLSGFWGGTGIEEILEERGIRTLLFSGANTDQCVGGSLQDAFTKGWDCLMLKDGCATTSPDYAKRCIEYNCEGGWGFLLTCDQFVQGVDNTLHSPADS
;
A
#
# COMPACT_ATOMS: atom_id res chain seq x y z
N MET A 1 -30.04 12.22 -29.16
CA MET A 1 -28.99 12.19 -28.13
C MET A 1 -27.99 11.14 -28.57
N ALA A 2 -26.69 11.49 -28.68
CA ALA A 2 -25.68 10.49 -29.00
C ALA A 2 -25.66 9.45 -27.87
N VAL A 3 -25.67 8.17 -28.22
CA VAL A 3 -25.48 7.09 -27.25
C VAL A 3 -24.07 7.26 -26.70
N ASP A 4 -23.92 7.43 -25.38
CA ASP A 4 -22.62 7.43 -24.70
C ASP A 4 -22.02 6.02 -24.86
N GLN A 5 -21.26 5.82 -25.94
CA GLN A 5 -20.57 4.57 -26.23
C GLN A 5 -19.27 4.54 -25.46
N ASP A 6 -19.00 3.41 -24.81
CA ASP A 6 -17.75 3.18 -24.12
C ASP A 6 -16.59 3.13 -25.13
N GLU A 7 -15.59 3.97 -24.94
CA GLU A 7 -14.33 3.97 -25.68
C GLU A 7 -13.34 3.00 -25.01
N VAL A 8 -12.55 2.30 -25.81
CA VAL A 8 -11.49 1.40 -25.31
C VAL A 8 -10.20 2.18 -25.14
N ILE A 9 -9.64 2.16 -23.93
CA ILE A 9 -8.34 2.75 -23.62
C ILE A 9 -7.35 1.62 -23.34
N GLY A 10 -6.20 1.62 -24.01
CA GLY A 10 -5.16 0.61 -23.82
C GLY A 10 -5.06 -0.43 -24.95
N GLY A 11 -4.42 -1.55 -24.66
CA GLY A 11 -4.12 -2.61 -25.63
C GLY A 11 -5.04 -3.82 -25.50
N GLN A 12 -5.00 -4.73 -26.48
CA GLN A 12 -5.90 -5.91 -26.52
C GLN A 12 -5.86 -6.81 -25.27
N LYS A 13 -4.74 -6.82 -24.53
CA LYS A 13 -4.52 -7.65 -23.35
C LYS A 13 -4.66 -6.91 -22.02
N ASN A 14 -4.69 -5.58 -22.05
CA ASN A 14 -4.79 -4.72 -20.89
C ASN A 14 -5.47 -3.42 -21.33
N PHE A 15 -6.75 -3.28 -21.01
CA PHE A 15 -7.57 -2.16 -21.43
C PHE A 15 -8.56 -1.76 -20.33
N TRP A 16 -8.99 -0.51 -20.39
CA TRP A 16 -10.13 0.02 -19.66
C TRP A 16 -11.21 0.42 -20.65
N LEU A 17 -12.43 0.58 -20.14
CA LEU A 17 -13.51 1.25 -20.86
C LEU A 17 -13.68 2.66 -20.30
N TYR A 18 -13.99 3.63 -21.15
CA TYR A 18 -14.22 5.00 -20.75
C TYR A 18 -15.49 5.55 -21.38
N SER A 19 -16.30 6.24 -20.58
CA SER A 19 -17.44 7.02 -21.09
C SER A 19 -17.49 8.36 -20.39
N LYS A 20 -18.03 9.37 -21.06
CA LYS A 20 -18.12 10.71 -20.45
C LYS A 20 -19.06 10.73 -19.25
N ALA A 21 -20.11 9.90 -19.26
CA ALA A 21 -21.07 9.84 -18.16
C ALA A 21 -20.59 8.98 -16.98
N LYS A 22 -19.78 7.95 -17.22
CA LYS A 22 -19.42 6.94 -16.19
C LYS A 22 -17.97 7.01 -15.72
N GLY A 23 -17.12 7.77 -16.39
CA GLY A 23 -15.69 7.79 -16.12
C GLY A 23 -14.99 6.53 -16.62
N PHE A 24 -13.89 6.15 -15.96
CA PHE A 24 -13.09 4.99 -16.32
C PHE A 24 -13.62 3.71 -15.65
N ASN A 25 -13.58 2.59 -16.37
CA ASN A 25 -13.96 1.29 -15.89
C ASN A 25 -12.74 0.36 -15.91
N LEU A 26 -12.23 0.09 -14.71
CA LEU A 26 -11.05 -0.72 -14.40
C LEU A 26 -11.46 -2.13 -13.95
N THR A 27 -12.68 -2.60 -14.27
CA THR A 27 -13.14 -3.94 -13.86
C THR A 27 -12.51 -5.09 -14.66
N HIS A 28 -11.71 -4.79 -15.70
CA HIS A 28 -11.04 -5.75 -16.57
C HIS A 28 -11.96 -6.86 -17.12
N PRO A 29 -13.02 -6.52 -17.89
CA PRO A 29 -13.82 -7.54 -18.57
C PRO A 29 -12.98 -8.36 -19.55
N ALA A 30 -13.44 -9.58 -19.87
CA ALA A 30 -12.70 -10.47 -20.77
C ALA A 30 -12.49 -9.88 -22.17
N THR A 31 -13.45 -9.12 -22.67
CA THR A 31 -13.38 -8.34 -23.91
C THR A 31 -14.11 -7.00 -23.74
N PRO A 32 -13.84 -5.99 -24.58
CA PRO A 32 -14.55 -4.70 -24.51
C PRO A 32 -16.07 -4.78 -24.66
N SER A 33 -16.56 -5.83 -25.32
CA SER A 33 -18.00 -6.07 -25.53
C SER A 33 -18.60 -7.06 -24.53
N SER A 34 -17.83 -7.51 -23.53
CA SER A 34 -18.35 -8.40 -22.50
C SER A 34 -19.38 -7.68 -21.62
N PRO A 35 -20.32 -8.42 -21.00
CA PRO A 35 -21.23 -7.83 -20.02
C PRO A 35 -20.47 -7.12 -18.88
N PRO A 36 -21.06 -6.07 -18.26
CA PRO A 36 -20.45 -5.42 -17.11
C PRO A 36 -20.24 -6.39 -15.94
N ILE A 37 -19.14 -6.20 -15.22
CA ILE A 37 -18.81 -6.99 -14.03
C ILE A 37 -19.45 -6.37 -12.79
N TYR A 38 -20.01 -7.23 -11.93
CA TYR A 38 -20.56 -6.88 -10.63
C TYR A 38 -20.08 -7.87 -9.54
N PRO A 39 -19.92 -7.44 -8.29
CA PRO A 39 -20.04 -6.04 -7.84
C PRO A 39 -18.97 -5.15 -8.47
N ARG A 40 -19.29 -3.87 -8.68
CA ARG A 40 -18.33 -2.84 -9.09
C ARG A 40 -18.41 -1.67 -8.12
N ILE A 41 -17.26 -1.20 -7.66
CA ILE A 41 -17.18 -0.12 -6.68
C ILE A 41 -16.94 1.19 -7.42
N PRO A 42 -17.91 2.12 -7.46
CA PRO A 42 -17.68 3.44 -8.01
C PRO A 42 -16.86 4.27 -7.03
N LEU A 43 -15.78 4.88 -7.52
CA LEU A 43 -14.85 5.67 -6.74
C LEU A 43 -14.74 7.06 -7.34
N GLN A 44 -15.11 8.06 -6.53
CA GLN A 44 -14.85 9.45 -6.87
C GLN A 44 -13.39 9.76 -6.59
N THR A 45 -12.67 10.15 -7.64
CA THR A 45 -11.24 10.48 -7.53
C THR A 45 -11.03 11.98 -7.74
N THR A 46 -9.81 12.44 -7.51
CA THR A 46 -9.44 13.84 -7.71
C THR A 46 -9.58 14.25 -9.18
N LYS A 47 -9.30 13.32 -10.11
CA LYS A 47 -9.41 13.54 -11.56
C LYS A 47 -9.94 12.28 -12.23
N GLY A 48 -11.21 12.33 -12.64
CA GLY A 48 -11.86 11.24 -13.36
C GLY A 48 -12.34 10.14 -12.43
N ASP A 49 -13.66 9.96 -12.36
CA ASP A 49 -14.24 8.88 -11.57
C ASP A 49 -13.86 7.53 -12.18
N VAL A 50 -13.70 6.54 -11.31
CA VAL A 50 -13.33 5.18 -11.71
C VAL A 50 -14.30 4.17 -11.13
N ALA A 51 -14.38 2.99 -11.75
CA ALA A 51 -15.02 1.83 -11.14
C ALA A 51 -14.09 0.64 -11.15
N VAL A 52 -14.02 -0.06 -10.02
CA VAL A 52 -13.12 -1.20 -9.81
C VAL A 52 -13.91 -2.47 -9.48
N ASP A 53 -13.36 -3.62 -9.86
CA ASP A 53 -13.86 -4.93 -9.43
C ASP A 53 -13.16 -5.30 -8.11
N PRO A 54 -13.88 -5.45 -6.98
CA PRO A 54 -13.26 -5.81 -5.71
C PRO A 54 -12.52 -7.15 -5.76
N ALA A 55 -12.98 -8.11 -6.57
CA ALA A 55 -12.31 -9.40 -6.71
C ALA A 55 -10.94 -9.31 -7.42
N LYS A 56 -10.70 -8.21 -8.14
CA LYS A 56 -9.42 -7.91 -8.82
C LYS A 56 -8.67 -6.75 -8.17
N THR A 57 -9.10 -6.32 -6.99
CA THR A 57 -8.49 -5.19 -6.28
C THR A 57 -7.76 -5.69 -5.04
N ALA A 58 -6.65 -5.06 -4.67
CA ALA A 58 -6.02 -5.25 -3.37
C ALA A 58 -5.61 -3.92 -2.74
N LEU A 59 -5.74 -3.80 -1.41
CA LEU A 59 -5.14 -2.70 -0.65
C LEU A 59 -3.68 -3.06 -0.33
N VAL A 60 -2.74 -2.20 -0.69
CA VAL A 60 -1.32 -2.37 -0.37
C VAL A 60 -0.99 -1.46 0.80
N VAL A 61 -0.66 -2.06 1.95
CA VAL A 61 -0.23 -1.33 3.16
C VAL A 61 1.29 -1.43 3.26
N VAL A 62 1.97 -0.30 3.03
CA VAL A 62 3.44 -0.25 2.90
C VAL A 62 4.12 0.18 4.20
N ASP A 63 5.04 -0.65 4.69
CA ASP A 63 6.05 -0.37 5.72
C ASP A 63 5.55 0.22 7.05
N LEU A 64 4.32 -0.10 7.46
CA LEU A 64 3.82 0.27 8.80
C LEU A 64 4.29 -0.73 9.87
N GLN A 65 5.60 -0.88 9.98
CA GLN A 65 6.29 -1.86 10.85
C GLN A 65 6.74 -1.25 12.17
N ASN A 66 6.97 -2.11 13.18
CA ASN A 66 7.46 -1.73 14.50
C ASN A 66 8.74 -0.87 14.41
N TYR A 67 9.65 -1.18 13.49
CA TYR A 67 10.87 -0.41 13.26
C TYR A 67 10.60 1.07 12.96
N PHE A 68 9.53 1.38 12.22
CA PHE A 68 9.21 2.74 11.81
C PHE A 68 8.29 3.46 12.79
N LEU A 69 7.43 2.73 13.50
CA LEU A 69 6.35 3.30 14.30
C LEU A 69 6.49 3.12 15.81
N SER A 70 7.20 2.10 16.29
CA SER A 70 7.13 1.73 17.70
C SER A 70 7.85 2.72 18.64
N PRO A 71 7.17 3.24 19.68
CA PRO A 71 7.79 4.05 20.71
C PRO A 71 8.93 3.37 21.47
N LEU A 72 8.94 2.03 21.51
CA LEU A 72 10.06 1.26 22.08
C LEU A 72 11.38 1.50 21.33
N LEU A 73 11.31 1.97 20.08
CA LEU A 73 12.46 2.37 19.26
C LEU A 73 12.58 3.90 19.16
N GLY A 74 12.08 4.63 20.17
CA GLY A 74 12.18 6.08 20.28
C GLY A 74 11.29 6.85 19.31
N ARG A 75 10.32 6.18 18.67
CA ARG A 75 9.33 6.84 17.80
C ARG A 75 8.30 7.59 18.64
N PRO A 76 7.70 8.67 18.11
CA PRO A 76 6.71 9.41 18.85
C PRO A 76 5.43 8.59 19.04
N ASN A 77 4.79 8.74 20.20
CA ASN A 77 3.48 8.13 20.50
C ASN A 77 2.31 8.80 19.77
N GLU A 78 2.55 9.95 19.14
CA GLU A 78 1.58 10.77 18.43
C GLU A 78 2.21 11.34 17.15
N GLY A 79 1.36 11.81 16.23
CA GLY A 79 1.78 12.42 14.98
C GLY A 79 1.51 11.55 13.75
N ILE A 80 2.06 11.96 12.61
CA ILE A 80 1.57 11.55 11.29
C ILE A 80 1.56 10.04 11.05
N GLY A 81 2.49 9.29 11.66
CA GLY A 81 2.53 7.82 11.57
C GLY A 81 1.37 7.16 12.34
N MET A 82 1.07 7.64 13.54
CA MET A 82 -0.05 7.14 14.36
C MET A 82 -1.39 7.58 13.79
N ASP A 83 -1.50 8.81 13.30
CA ASP A 83 -2.69 9.32 12.61
C ASP A 83 -3.01 8.49 11.35
N LEU A 84 -1.96 8.07 10.63
CA LEU A 84 -2.09 7.17 9.49
C LEU A 84 -2.62 5.79 9.91
N VAL A 85 -2.01 5.17 10.93
CA VAL A 85 -2.48 3.86 11.45
C VAL A 85 -3.95 3.94 11.86
N ASP A 86 -4.32 4.96 12.62
CA ASP A 86 -5.70 5.18 13.07
C ASP A 86 -6.68 5.32 11.89
N ARG A 87 -6.30 6.07 10.86
CA ARG A 87 -7.12 6.23 9.65
C ARG A 87 -7.31 4.90 8.91
N LEU A 88 -6.26 4.10 8.73
CA LEU A 88 -6.39 2.82 8.05
C LEU A 88 -7.27 1.86 8.84
N LEU A 89 -7.10 1.80 10.17
CA LEU A 89 -7.90 0.95 11.05
C LEU A 89 -9.38 1.34 11.11
N LYS A 90 -9.69 2.64 11.01
CA LYS A 90 -11.07 3.15 11.07
C LYS A 90 -11.79 3.20 9.73
N GLN A 91 -11.06 3.26 8.61
CA GLN A 91 -11.64 3.53 7.30
C GLN A 91 -11.24 2.47 6.26
N ALA A 92 -10.00 2.52 5.77
CA ALA A 92 -9.59 1.75 4.60
C ALA A 92 -9.65 0.23 4.83
N ILE A 93 -9.11 -0.27 5.95
CA ILE A 93 -9.10 -1.70 6.27
C ILE A 93 -10.53 -2.23 6.44
N PRO A 94 -11.41 -1.63 7.27
CA PRO A 94 -12.81 -2.05 7.35
C PRO A 94 -13.55 -2.04 6.02
N ALA A 95 -13.35 -1.02 5.18
CA ALA A 95 -13.97 -0.93 3.86
C ALA A 95 -13.49 -2.07 2.94
N CYS A 96 -12.19 -2.40 2.95
CA CYS A 96 -11.67 -3.56 2.23
C CYS A 96 -12.31 -4.86 2.71
N ARG A 97 -12.41 -5.08 4.03
CA ARG A 97 -13.09 -6.27 4.58
C ARG A 97 -14.54 -6.36 4.12
N LYS A 98 -15.27 -5.25 4.21
CA LYS A 98 -16.68 -5.17 3.77
C LYS A 98 -16.86 -5.51 2.29
N ALA A 99 -15.89 -5.16 1.46
CA ALA A 99 -15.89 -5.42 0.02
C ALA A 99 -15.23 -6.76 -0.40
N ASN A 100 -14.71 -7.55 0.56
CA ASN A 100 -13.87 -8.73 0.30
C ASN A 100 -12.61 -8.42 -0.54
N ILE A 101 -12.05 -7.23 -0.37
CA ILE A 101 -10.77 -6.83 -0.98
C ILE A 101 -9.62 -7.34 -0.10
N PRO A 102 -8.71 -8.19 -0.60
CA PRO A 102 -7.55 -8.64 0.15
C PRO A 102 -6.58 -7.49 0.46
N ILE A 103 -5.84 -7.62 1.57
CA ILE A 103 -4.79 -6.69 1.94
C ILE A 103 -3.43 -7.33 1.67
N VAL A 104 -2.56 -6.59 1.00
CA VAL A 104 -1.13 -6.88 0.85
C VAL A 104 -0.38 -6.11 1.93
N TRP A 105 0.12 -6.82 2.92
CA TRP A 105 1.04 -6.34 3.93
C TRP A 105 2.46 -6.36 3.35
N LEU A 106 2.86 -5.23 2.77
CA LEU A 106 4.14 -5.06 2.10
C LEU A 106 5.14 -4.39 3.06
N GLY A 107 6.04 -5.18 3.63
CA GLY A 107 7.02 -4.70 4.62
C GLY A 107 8.45 -5.07 4.25
N TRP A 108 9.42 -4.36 4.82
CA TRP A 108 10.81 -4.78 4.78
C TRP A 108 11.00 -6.12 5.48
N GLY A 109 11.70 -7.03 4.84
CA GLY A 109 12.05 -8.32 5.42
C GLY A 109 13.28 -8.86 4.73
N LEU A 110 14.44 -8.67 5.36
CA LEU A 110 15.74 -8.98 4.79
C LEU A 110 16.21 -10.37 5.21
N THR A 111 16.83 -11.07 4.27
CA THR A 111 17.67 -12.24 4.51
C THR A 111 19.13 -11.82 4.67
N GLN A 112 20.00 -12.76 5.05
CA GLN A 112 21.44 -12.46 5.10
C GLN A 112 22.00 -12.18 3.70
N GLU A 113 21.51 -12.88 2.67
CA GLU A 113 21.90 -12.64 1.28
C GLU A 113 21.53 -11.22 0.83
N ASP A 114 20.36 -10.72 1.24
CA ASP A 114 19.95 -9.35 0.95
C ASP A 114 20.91 -8.32 1.55
N ILE A 115 21.39 -8.57 2.78
CA ILE A 115 22.36 -7.71 3.46
C ILE A 115 23.70 -7.73 2.72
N ASP A 116 24.19 -8.93 2.37
CA ASP A 116 25.48 -9.10 1.71
C ASP A 116 25.49 -8.42 0.33
N GLY A 117 24.34 -8.42 -0.37
CA GLY A 117 24.14 -7.75 -1.66
C GLY A 117 23.57 -6.33 -1.58
N MET A 118 23.42 -5.73 -0.39
CA MET A 118 22.72 -4.46 -0.24
C MET A 118 23.53 -3.28 -0.82
N PRO A 119 22.94 -2.45 -1.70
CA PRO A 119 23.62 -1.27 -2.20
C PRO A 119 23.99 -0.30 -1.07
N PRO A 120 25.20 0.31 -1.10
CA PRO A 120 25.66 1.18 -0.03
C PRO A 120 24.79 2.42 0.16
N THR A 121 24.10 2.89 -0.88
CA THR A 121 23.16 4.02 -0.81
C THR A 121 21.92 3.70 0.04
N ILE A 122 21.44 2.46 0.00
CA ILE A 122 20.32 2.01 0.85
C ILE A 122 20.82 1.87 2.29
N VAL A 123 21.94 1.19 2.51
CA VAL A 123 22.56 1.04 3.85
C VAL A 123 22.81 2.41 4.49
N LYS A 124 23.32 3.39 3.71
CA LYS A 124 23.55 4.76 4.16
C LYS A 124 22.27 5.44 4.62
N GLY A 125 21.15 5.23 3.93
CA GLY A 125 19.85 5.81 4.31
C GLY A 125 19.39 5.33 5.69
N PHE A 126 19.48 4.03 5.95
CA PHE A 126 19.10 3.44 7.25
C PHE A 126 20.12 3.71 8.36
N ALA A 127 21.40 3.85 8.02
CA ALA A 127 22.45 4.21 8.97
C ALA A 127 22.29 5.62 9.56
N ALA A 128 21.46 6.47 8.95
CA ALA A 128 21.17 7.83 9.41
C ALA A 128 20.05 7.91 10.46
N ASP A 129 19.45 6.78 10.85
CA ASP A 129 18.42 6.75 11.89
C ASP A 129 19.03 7.03 13.28
N THR A 130 18.79 8.23 13.79
CA THR A 130 19.34 8.73 15.06
C THR A 130 18.45 8.46 16.27
N ASN A 131 17.31 7.79 16.09
CA ASN A 131 16.35 7.55 17.17
C ASN A 131 16.84 6.53 18.22
N PHE A 132 17.94 5.84 17.95
CA PHE A 132 18.62 4.97 18.92
C PHE A 132 19.46 5.81 19.89
N LYS A 133 18.87 6.24 21.02
CA LYS A 133 19.62 6.91 22.10
C LYS A 133 20.40 5.88 22.95
N GLY A 134 21.70 6.09 23.11
CA GLY A 134 22.46 5.54 24.24
C GLY A 134 23.23 4.24 24.05
N SER A 135 23.07 3.48 22.97
CA SER A 135 24.03 2.41 22.63
C SER A 135 24.01 2.09 21.13
N ARG A 136 25.23 1.86 20.59
CA ARG A 136 25.60 1.57 19.19
C ARG A 136 25.65 2.78 18.26
N LYS A 137 26.89 3.26 18.07
CA LYS A 137 27.30 4.01 16.87
C LYS A 137 26.80 3.25 15.63
N VAL A 138 25.86 3.84 14.90
CA VAL A 138 25.47 3.46 13.54
C VAL A 138 24.91 2.02 13.44
N GLY A 139 23.76 1.76 14.05
CA GLY A 139 22.95 0.61 13.65
C GLY A 139 22.35 0.87 12.27
N SER A 140 22.69 0.03 11.28
CA SER A 140 22.04 0.02 9.96
C SER A 140 21.35 -1.33 9.74
N LEU A 141 20.83 -1.58 8.54
CA LEU A 141 20.22 -2.84 8.15
C LEU A 141 21.03 -4.05 8.64
N GLY A 142 20.35 -5.02 9.26
CA GLY A 142 20.97 -6.22 9.80
C GLY A 142 21.76 -6.05 11.11
N SER A 143 21.84 -4.84 11.67
CA SER A 143 22.46 -4.62 12.97
C SER A 143 21.55 -5.10 14.10
N GLU A 144 22.14 -5.65 15.16
CA GLU A 144 21.42 -6.08 16.35
C GLU A 144 20.84 -4.88 17.13
N ILE A 145 19.54 -4.90 17.42
CA ILE A 145 18.85 -3.93 18.29
C ILE A 145 19.07 -4.31 19.76
N GLY A 146 18.89 -5.59 20.08
CA GLY A 146 18.97 -6.11 21.44
C GLY A 146 17.64 -6.02 22.21
N PRO A 147 17.67 -6.27 23.53
CA PRO A 147 16.46 -6.31 24.35
C PRO A 147 15.82 -4.94 24.48
N LEU A 148 14.49 -4.91 24.42
CA LEU A 148 13.66 -3.73 24.63
C LEU A 148 12.72 -3.97 25.80
N GLU A 149 12.66 -3.03 26.74
CA GLU A 149 11.77 -3.10 27.90
C GLU A 149 10.44 -2.39 27.60
N CYS A 150 9.34 -3.14 27.67
CA CYS A 150 7.98 -2.65 27.53
C CYS A 150 7.53 -1.89 28.78
N HIS A 151 6.44 -1.12 28.66
CA HIS A 151 5.88 -0.35 29.78
C HIS A 151 5.43 -1.19 30.98
N ASP A 152 5.09 -2.46 30.75
CA ASP A 152 4.69 -3.42 31.78
C ASP A 152 5.87 -4.17 32.41
N GLY A 153 7.11 -3.83 32.03
CA GLY A 153 8.34 -4.49 32.47
C GLY A 153 8.68 -5.76 31.69
N THR A 154 7.87 -6.16 30.70
CA THR A 154 8.20 -7.30 29.82
C THR A 154 9.38 -6.94 28.94
N ILE A 155 10.34 -7.85 28.79
CA ILE A 155 11.47 -7.68 27.87
C ILE A 155 11.20 -8.46 26.60
N ILE A 156 11.30 -7.79 25.45
CA ILE A 156 11.23 -8.42 24.13
C ILE A 156 12.58 -8.34 23.43
N ASP A 157 12.89 -9.32 22.58
CA ASP A 157 14.04 -9.24 21.70
C ASP A 157 13.67 -8.43 20.45
N GLY A 158 14.28 -7.25 20.29
CA GLY A 158 14.08 -6.41 19.11
C GLY A 158 14.62 -7.05 17.82
N GLY A 159 15.53 -8.01 17.94
CA GLY A 159 16.19 -8.70 16.85
C GLY A 159 17.09 -7.79 16.00
N ARG A 160 17.40 -8.24 14.79
CA ARG A 160 18.23 -7.49 13.83
C ARG A 160 17.37 -6.56 12.97
N VAL A 161 17.87 -5.34 12.73
CA VAL A 161 17.17 -4.30 11.96
C VAL A 161 16.66 -4.84 10.62
N LEU A 162 15.33 -4.84 10.47
CA LEU A 162 14.55 -5.21 9.30
C LEU A 162 14.81 -6.61 8.74
N MET A 163 15.42 -7.51 9.52
CA MET A 163 15.59 -8.92 9.14
C MET A 163 14.28 -9.68 9.30
N ARG A 164 13.99 -10.61 8.38
CA ARG A 164 12.76 -11.43 8.44
C ARG A 164 12.64 -12.15 9.78
N GLY A 165 11.43 -12.12 10.34
CA GLY A 165 11.11 -12.78 11.62
C GLY A 165 11.61 -12.03 12.86
N ALA A 166 12.29 -10.89 12.70
CA ALA A 166 12.61 -10.02 13.83
C ALA A 166 11.37 -9.19 14.22
N TRP A 167 11.16 -8.97 15.51
CA TRP A 167 10.05 -8.16 16.02
C TRP A 167 9.94 -6.79 15.36
N ASN A 168 11.08 -6.12 15.13
CA ASN A 168 11.09 -4.80 14.50
C ASN A 168 10.60 -4.82 13.03
N SER A 169 10.69 -5.97 12.35
CA SER A 169 10.18 -6.18 10.98
C SER A 169 8.70 -6.61 10.96
N GLU A 170 8.07 -6.85 12.10
CA GLU A 170 6.64 -7.13 12.13
C GLU A 170 5.85 -5.84 11.90
N PHE A 171 4.66 -5.97 11.32
CA PHE A 171 3.73 -4.86 11.24
C PHE A 171 3.36 -4.37 12.64
N TYR A 172 3.17 -3.06 12.76
CA TYR A 172 2.88 -2.42 14.04
C TYR A 172 1.64 -3.04 14.67
N SER A 173 1.72 -3.40 15.96
CA SER A 173 0.77 -4.29 16.63
C SER A 173 -0.72 -3.99 16.36
N PRO A 174 -1.20 -2.73 16.42
CA PRO A 174 -2.59 -2.39 16.08
C PRO A 174 -3.04 -2.80 14.67
N LEU A 175 -2.13 -2.85 13.70
CA LEU A 175 -2.40 -3.34 12.34
C LEU A 175 -2.28 -4.86 12.25
N ALA A 176 -1.27 -5.44 12.91
CA ALA A 176 -1.04 -6.88 12.86
C ALA A 176 -2.22 -7.68 13.41
N VAL A 177 -2.93 -7.16 14.44
CA VAL A 177 -4.09 -7.84 15.04
C VAL A 177 -5.35 -7.85 14.17
N VAL A 178 -5.42 -7.03 13.12
CA VAL A 178 -6.56 -6.98 12.17
C VAL A 178 -6.26 -7.68 10.85
N ALA A 179 -5.10 -8.32 10.73
CA ALA A 179 -4.78 -9.15 9.59
C ALA A 179 -5.64 -10.42 9.59
N GLU A 180 -6.05 -10.86 8.40
CA GLU A 180 -6.92 -12.02 8.21
C GLU A 180 -6.22 -13.11 7.37
N PRO A 181 -6.61 -14.39 7.48
CA PRO A 181 -5.98 -15.47 6.70
C PRO A 181 -6.00 -15.29 5.18
N GLY A 182 -6.92 -14.48 4.64
CA GLY A 182 -7.00 -14.17 3.21
C GLY A 182 -5.98 -13.15 2.72
N ASP A 183 -5.30 -12.45 3.63
CA ASP A 183 -4.31 -11.43 3.31
C ASP A 183 -3.04 -12.02 2.70
N ILE A 184 -2.26 -11.13 2.09
CA ILE A 184 -1.01 -11.43 1.41
C ILE A 184 0.11 -10.76 2.20
N TRP A 185 1.15 -11.52 2.54
CA TRP A 185 2.34 -11.00 3.20
C TRP A 185 3.51 -11.01 2.23
N VAL A 186 4.11 -9.85 2.00
CA VAL A 186 5.29 -9.72 1.12
C VAL A 186 6.42 -9.04 1.87
N SER A 187 7.56 -9.72 1.91
CA SER A 187 8.82 -9.16 2.39
C SER A 187 9.61 -8.58 1.21
N LYS A 188 9.86 -7.27 1.23
CA LYS A 188 10.72 -6.61 0.26
C LYS A 188 12.12 -6.33 0.81
N ASN A 189 13.08 -6.20 -0.09
CA ASN A 189 14.48 -5.91 0.20
C ASN A 189 14.96 -4.59 -0.41
N ARG A 190 14.05 -3.82 -1.01
CA ARG A 190 14.27 -2.49 -1.59
C ARG A 190 13.12 -1.56 -1.19
N LEU A 191 13.21 -0.29 -1.60
CA LEU A 191 12.14 0.68 -1.35
C LEU A 191 10.82 0.22 -1.97
N SER A 192 10.86 -0.16 -3.24
CA SER A 192 9.73 -0.73 -3.97
C SER A 192 9.54 -2.21 -3.66
N GLY A 193 8.29 -2.60 -3.41
CA GLY A 193 7.90 -4.01 -3.33
C GLY A 193 7.92 -4.73 -4.66
N PHE A 194 7.89 -4.01 -5.78
CA PHE A 194 7.86 -4.57 -7.13
C PHE A 194 9.26 -4.66 -7.75
N TRP A 195 10.30 -4.26 -7.03
CA TRP A 195 11.67 -4.34 -7.53
C TRP A 195 12.33 -5.67 -7.16
N GLY A 196 13.00 -6.31 -8.11
CA GLY A 196 13.95 -7.39 -7.82
C GLY A 196 13.34 -8.74 -7.45
N GLY A 197 12.11 -9.03 -7.87
CA GLY A 197 11.52 -10.38 -7.76
C GLY A 197 11.14 -10.76 -6.33
N THR A 198 10.37 -9.91 -5.64
CA THR A 198 9.92 -10.16 -4.25
C THR A 198 8.85 -11.27 -4.14
N GLY A 199 8.35 -11.78 -5.27
CA GLY A 199 7.19 -12.67 -5.34
C GLY A 199 5.85 -11.95 -5.43
N ILE A 200 5.81 -10.61 -5.30
CA ILE A 200 4.55 -9.87 -5.27
C ILE A 200 3.79 -9.98 -6.60
N GLU A 201 4.50 -9.91 -7.74
CA GLU A 201 3.88 -9.94 -9.06
C GLU A 201 3.23 -11.30 -9.30
N GLU A 202 3.95 -12.38 -9.00
CA GLU A 202 3.49 -13.74 -9.12
C GLU A 202 2.25 -13.99 -8.26
N ILE A 203 2.26 -13.56 -6.99
CA ILE A 203 1.12 -13.73 -6.08
C ILE A 203 -0.11 -12.94 -6.56
N LEU A 204 0.08 -11.71 -7.02
CA LEU A 204 -1.01 -10.89 -7.50
C LEU A 204 -1.60 -11.46 -8.81
N GLU A 205 -0.76 -11.94 -9.71
CA GLU A 205 -1.16 -12.59 -10.97
C GLU A 205 -1.93 -13.90 -10.71
N GLU A 206 -1.43 -14.76 -9.82
CA GLU A 206 -2.09 -16.02 -9.42
C GLU A 206 -3.48 -15.78 -8.83
N ARG A 207 -3.65 -14.65 -8.11
CA ARG A 207 -4.93 -14.24 -7.53
C ARG A 207 -5.82 -13.45 -8.49
N GLY A 208 -5.38 -13.19 -9.72
CA GLY A 208 -6.13 -12.42 -10.71
C GLY A 208 -6.33 -10.95 -10.33
N ILE A 209 -5.53 -10.41 -9.41
CA ILE A 209 -5.55 -9.00 -9.05
C ILE A 209 -5.09 -8.20 -10.28
N ARG A 210 -5.60 -6.98 -10.42
CA ARG A 210 -5.24 -6.01 -11.47
C ARG A 210 -5.13 -4.58 -10.94
N THR A 211 -5.89 -4.28 -9.89
CA THR A 211 -5.99 -2.94 -9.31
C THR A 211 -5.37 -2.91 -7.92
N LEU A 212 -4.52 -1.93 -7.67
CA LEU A 212 -3.78 -1.77 -6.40
C LEU A 212 -4.11 -0.42 -5.78
N LEU A 213 -4.65 -0.44 -4.55
CA LEU A 213 -4.94 0.74 -3.76
C LEU A 213 -3.79 0.94 -2.76
N PHE A 214 -2.94 1.94 -2.98
CA PHE A 214 -1.74 2.17 -2.17
C PHE A 214 -2.03 3.01 -0.92
N SER A 215 -1.46 2.55 0.20
CA SER A 215 -1.46 3.19 1.51
C SER A 215 -0.12 2.94 2.24
N GLY A 216 0.14 3.64 3.33
CA GLY A 216 1.32 3.41 4.17
C GLY A 216 2.34 4.54 4.16
N ALA A 217 3.60 4.22 4.46
CA ALA A 217 4.67 5.21 4.56
C ALA A 217 5.99 4.70 3.95
N ASN A 218 6.91 5.55 3.51
CA ASN A 218 6.75 6.99 3.28
C ASN A 218 6.15 7.24 1.89
N THR A 219 5.25 8.24 1.78
CA THR A 219 4.61 8.63 0.51
C THR A 219 5.60 8.83 -0.64
N ASP A 220 6.68 9.57 -0.39
CA ASP A 220 7.72 9.94 -1.37
C ASP A 220 8.83 8.90 -1.56
N GLN A 221 8.78 7.79 -0.82
CA GLN A 221 9.80 6.74 -0.89
C GLN A 221 9.18 5.37 -1.17
N CYS A 222 8.89 4.57 -0.14
CA CYS A 222 8.46 3.19 -0.32
C CYS A 222 7.08 3.08 -1.00
N VAL A 223 6.14 3.97 -0.65
CA VAL A 223 4.83 4.03 -1.32
C VAL A 223 5.01 4.49 -2.77
N GLY A 224 5.64 5.65 -2.99
CA GLY A 224 5.84 6.21 -4.32
C GLY A 224 6.66 5.31 -5.25
N GLY A 225 7.71 4.67 -4.74
CA GLY A 225 8.53 3.72 -5.49
C GLY A 225 7.77 2.45 -5.86
N SER A 226 7.00 1.88 -4.91
CA SER A 226 6.17 0.70 -5.20
C SER A 226 5.06 1.03 -6.21
N LEU A 227 4.43 2.20 -6.08
CA LEU A 227 3.39 2.68 -6.99
C LEU A 227 3.97 2.89 -8.40
N GLN A 228 5.12 3.56 -8.52
CA GLN A 228 5.74 3.83 -9.82
C GLN A 228 6.16 2.55 -10.55
N ASP A 229 6.76 1.60 -9.84
CA ASP A 229 7.13 0.31 -10.44
C ASP A 229 5.88 -0.50 -10.82
N ALA A 230 4.86 -0.55 -9.96
CA ALA A 230 3.61 -1.23 -10.26
C ALA A 230 2.93 -0.65 -11.51
N PHE A 231 2.82 0.68 -11.58
CA PHE A 231 2.32 1.41 -12.75
C PHE A 231 3.11 1.05 -14.01
N THR A 232 4.45 1.12 -13.94
CA THR A 232 5.33 0.84 -15.09
C THR A 232 5.17 -0.59 -15.59
N LYS A 233 4.85 -1.52 -14.68
CA LYS A 233 4.60 -2.94 -14.98
C LYS A 233 3.16 -3.22 -15.45
N GLY A 234 2.28 -2.23 -15.43
CA GLY A 234 0.93 -2.32 -15.99
C GLY A 234 -0.19 -2.63 -14.99
N TRP A 235 0.05 -2.48 -13.68
CA TRP A 235 -0.99 -2.53 -12.65
C TRP A 235 -1.78 -1.22 -12.61
N ASP A 236 -3.09 -1.31 -12.40
CA ASP A 236 -3.92 -0.11 -12.22
C ASP A 236 -3.70 0.44 -10.82
N CYS A 237 -3.09 1.61 -10.72
CA CYS A 237 -2.71 2.18 -9.43
C CYS A 237 -3.74 3.22 -8.96
N LEU A 238 -4.23 3.04 -7.75
CA LEU A 238 -4.96 4.05 -6.98
C LEU A 238 -4.17 4.38 -5.73
N MET A 239 -4.22 5.62 -5.25
CA MET A 239 -3.54 6.04 -4.02
C MET A 239 -4.49 6.74 -3.06
N LEU A 240 -4.54 6.27 -1.81
CA LEU A 240 -5.26 6.93 -0.72
C LEU A 240 -4.42 8.09 -0.18
N LYS A 241 -4.68 9.32 -0.62
CA LYS A 241 -3.83 10.48 -0.35
C LYS A 241 -3.68 10.83 1.14
N ASP A 242 -4.72 10.56 1.92
CA ASP A 242 -4.76 10.68 3.38
C ASP A 242 -4.47 9.34 4.08
N GLY A 243 -4.50 8.22 3.35
CA GLY A 243 -3.98 6.91 3.74
C GLY A 243 -2.48 6.72 3.45
N CYS A 244 -1.77 7.80 3.11
CA CYS A 244 -0.33 7.83 2.89
C CYS A 244 0.32 8.97 3.68
N ALA A 245 1.45 8.72 4.32
CA ALA A 245 2.15 9.72 5.13
C ALA A 245 3.66 9.78 4.84
N THR A 246 4.25 10.95 5.09
CA THR A 246 5.70 11.13 5.14
C THR A 246 6.07 12.29 6.05
N THR A 247 7.27 12.25 6.62
CA THR A 247 7.89 13.37 7.37
C THR A 247 8.81 14.23 6.49
N SER A 248 8.98 13.87 5.21
CA SER A 248 9.62 14.72 4.22
C SER A 248 8.88 16.05 4.05
N PRO A 249 9.55 17.10 3.53
CA PRO A 249 8.87 18.34 3.17
C PRO A 249 7.67 18.09 2.25
N ASP A 250 6.62 18.89 2.41
CA ASP A 250 5.33 18.74 1.71
C ASP A 250 5.46 18.62 0.18
N TYR A 251 6.43 19.32 -0.43
CA TYR A 251 6.67 19.25 -1.88
C TYR A 251 7.02 17.83 -2.37
N ALA A 252 7.62 16.99 -1.53
CA ALA A 252 7.98 15.62 -1.88
C ALA A 252 6.71 14.76 -2.02
N LYS A 253 5.81 14.85 -1.04
CA LYS A 253 4.48 14.23 -1.08
C LYS A 253 3.69 14.71 -2.30
N ARG A 254 3.62 16.02 -2.50
CA ARG A 254 2.86 16.62 -3.61
C ARG A 254 3.38 16.21 -4.98
N CYS A 255 4.68 15.96 -5.13
CA CYS A 255 5.23 15.42 -6.37
C CYS A 255 4.65 14.04 -6.71
N ILE A 256 4.58 13.14 -5.72
CA ILE A 256 3.99 11.81 -5.92
C ILE A 256 2.49 11.92 -6.21
N GLU A 257 1.75 12.71 -5.43
CA GLU A 257 0.31 12.89 -5.64
C GLU A 257 -0.01 13.46 -7.02
N TYR A 258 0.75 14.48 -7.46
CA TYR A 258 0.60 15.10 -8.77
C TYR A 258 0.81 14.10 -9.92
N ASN A 259 1.85 13.28 -9.84
CA ASN A 259 2.11 12.27 -10.87
C ASN A 259 1.09 11.12 -10.81
N CYS A 260 0.66 10.73 -9.61
CA CYS A 260 -0.41 9.75 -9.42
C CYS A 260 -1.70 10.20 -10.11
N GLU A 261 -2.22 11.39 -9.80
CA GLU A 261 -3.45 11.89 -10.43
C GLU A 261 -3.31 12.24 -11.92
N GLY A 262 -2.07 12.45 -12.39
CA GLY A 262 -1.78 13.01 -13.71
C GLY A 262 -1.44 11.97 -14.78
N GLY A 263 -1.04 10.75 -14.40
CA GLY A 263 -0.70 9.72 -15.38
C GLY A 263 -0.24 8.38 -14.83
N TRP A 264 0.16 8.27 -13.55
CA TRP A 264 0.51 6.97 -12.96
C TRP A 264 -0.70 6.19 -12.45
N GLY A 265 -1.84 6.86 -12.24
CA GLY A 265 -3.01 6.22 -11.65
C GLY A 265 -4.12 7.20 -11.30
N PHE A 266 -4.75 6.97 -10.16
CA PHE A 266 -5.83 7.81 -9.64
C PHE A 266 -5.64 8.11 -8.15
N LEU A 267 -6.08 9.29 -7.71
CA LEU A 267 -5.87 9.78 -6.35
C LEU A 267 -7.22 10.04 -5.66
N LEU A 268 -7.45 9.42 -4.51
CA LEU A 268 -8.68 9.59 -3.71
C LEU A 268 -8.38 9.60 -2.21
N THR A 269 -9.36 9.92 -1.38
CA THR A 269 -9.25 9.78 0.09
C THR A 269 -9.76 8.43 0.58
N CYS A 270 -9.39 8.05 1.80
CA CYS A 270 -9.98 6.93 2.52
C CYS A 270 -11.51 7.08 2.65
N ASP A 271 -12.00 8.29 2.90
CA ASP A 271 -13.44 8.59 2.97
C ASP A 271 -14.16 8.37 1.62
N GLN A 272 -13.57 8.83 0.50
CA GLN A 272 -14.11 8.57 -0.84
C GLN A 272 -14.15 7.06 -1.16
N PHE A 273 -13.13 6.31 -0.71
CA PHE A 273 -13.12 4.85 -0.83
C PHE A 273 -14.23 4.19 -0.01
N VAL A 274 -14.40 4.58 1.27
CA VAL A 274 -15.47 4.08 2.14
C VAL A 274 -16.84 4.34 1.52
N GLN A 275 -17.09 5.58 1.05
CA GLN A 275 -18.35 5.95 0.39
C GLN A 275 -18.62 5.11 -0.86
N GLY A 276 -17.60 4.85 -1.68
CA GLY A 276 -17.72 3.97 -2.84
C GLY A 276 -18.18 2.56 -2.46
N VAL A 277 -17.52 1.95 -1.47
CA VAL A 277 -17.87 0.62 -0.96
C VAL A 277 -19.28 0.60 -0.37
N ASP A 278 -19.64 1.60 0.42
CA ASP A 278 -20.97 1.70 1.02
C ASP A 278 -22.05 1.83 -0.04
N ASN A 279 -21.87 2.65 -1.07
CA ASN A 279 -22.85 2.84 -2.14
C ASN A 279 -23.09 1.57 -2.95
N THR A 280 -22.07 0.73 -3.15
CA THR A 280 -22.21 -0.56 -3.85
C THR A 280 -23.06 -1.54 -3.05
N LEU A 281 -22.93 -1.57 -1.72
CA LEU A 281 -23.62 -2.53 -0.87
C LEU A 281 -25.04 -2.09 -0.48
N HIS A 282 -25.34 -0.79 -0.56
CA HIS A 282 -26.69 -0.26 -0.33
C HIS A 282 -27.50 -0.09 -1.61
N SER A 283 -26.90 -0.26 -2.79
CA SER A 283 -27.66 -0.34 -4.04
C SER A 283 -28.46 -1.65 -3.99
N PRO A 284 -29.81 -1.62 -4.04
CA PRO A 284 -30.58 -2.85 -4.17
C PRO A 284 -30.03 -3.57 -5.39
N ALA A 285 -29.64 -4.84 -5.22
CA ALA A 285 -29.19 -5.68 -6.31
C ALA A 285 -30.16 -5.47 -7.47
N ASP A 286 -29.66 -4.99 -8.62
CA ASP A 286 -30.47 -4.81 -9.82
C ASP A 286 -31.17 -6.16 -10.09
N SER A 287 -32.46 -6.19 -9.73
CA SER A 287 -33.39 -7.31 -9.86
C SER A 287 -33.96 -7.38 -11.26
#